data_AF-A0A800BUG7-F1
#
_entry.id   AF-A0A800BUG7-F1
#
_cell.length_a   1.000
_cell.length_b   1.000
_cell.length_c   1.000
_cell.angle_alpha   90.00
_cell.angle_beta   90.00
_cell.angle_gamma   90.00
#
_symmetry.space_group_name_H-M   'P 1'
#
loop_
_entity.id
_entity.type
_entity.pdbx_description
1 polymer ?
#
loop_
_entity_poly.entity_id
_entity_poly.type
_entity_poly.pdbx_seq_one_letter_code
_entity_poly.pdbx_strand_id
1 'polypeptide(L)'
;MIPLRDYRPSGSIPYVTFSLIIINGLVFLYQQILGPQPIFTPLGRITREELFILQYGLRPYEFIHSTDIWPQNPLPLWTALFTSMFLHGGIWHLGGNMLYLWIFGDNVEGAMGHLRFLIFYLVCGTIAALSQ
;
A
#
# COMPACT_ATOMS: atom_id res chain seq x y z
N MET A 1 -10.46 -20.72 -13.21
CA MET A 1 -11.56 -19.76 -13.05
C MET A 1 -11.08 -18.66 -12.12
N ILE A 2 -11.23 -17.37 -12.48
CA ILE A 2 -10.89 -16.26 -11.57
C ILE A 2 -12.14 -16.01 -10.70
N PRO A 3 -12.07 -16.15 -9.37
CA PRO A 3 -13.19 -15.82 -8.50
C PRO A 3 -13.45 -14.31 -8.59
N LEU A 4 -14.71 -13.90 -8.75
CA LEU A 4 -15.10 -12.48 -8.87
C LEU A 4 -15.92 -11.98 -7.68
N ARG A 5 -16.51 -12.91 -6.93
CA ARG A 5 -17.35 -12.65 -5.77
C ARG A 5 -17.47 -13.94 -4.96
N ASP A 6 -17.73 -13.79 -3.68
CA ASP A 6 -18.15 -14.87 -2.81
C ASP A 6 -19.70 -15.00 -2.80
N TYR A 7 -20.22 -16.04 -2.15
CA TYR A 7 -21.67 -16.32 -2.09
C TYR A 7 -22.34 -15.88 -0.78
N ARG A 8 -21.59 -15.37 0.22
CA ARG A 8 -22.14 -15.00 1.53
C ARG A 8 -22.22 -13.48 1.70
N PRO A 9 -23.42 -12.88 1.66
CA PRO A 9 -23.53 -11.46 1.96
C PRO A 9 -23.12 -11.19 3.42
N SER A 10 -22.17 -10.27 3.62
CA SER A 10 -21.56 -9.93 4.92
C SER A 10 -22.49 -9.25 5.95
N GLY A 11 -23.77 -9.10 5.62
CA GLY A 11 -24.80 -8.51 6.50
C GLY A 11 -24.60 -7.04 6.88
N SER A 12 -23.49 -6.42 6.45
CA SER A 12 -23.09 -5.06 6.77
C SER A 12 -22.39 -4.41 5.57
N ILE A 13 -22.42 -3.08 5.47
CA ILE A 13 -21.73 -2.36 4.39
C ILE A 13 -20.24 -2.27 4.75
N PRO A 14 -19.33 -2.77 3.90
CA PRO A 14 -17.91 -2.88 4.24
C PRO A 14 -17.16 -1.56 3.99
N TYR A 15 -17.41 -0.56 4.84
CA TYR A 15 -16.85 0.80 4.70
C TYR A 15 -15.32 0.82 4.70
N VAL A 16 -14.67 0.01 5.53
CA VAL A 16 -13.21 -0.02 5.63
C VAL A 16 -12.62 -0.64 4.38
N THR A 17 -13.17 -1.75 3.90
CA THR A 17 -12.77 -2.41 2.65
C THR A 17 -12.84 -1.43 1.48
N PHE A 18 -13.97 -0.73 1.32
CA PHE A 18 -14.10 0.27 0.25
C PHE A 18 -13.15 1.45 0.43
N SER A 19 -12.95 1.93 1.66
CA SER A 19 -12.01 3.01 1.93
C SER A 19 -10.58 2.61 1.55
N LEU A 20 -10.14 1.41 1.92
CA LEU A 20 -8.84 0.88 1.56
C LEU A 20 -8.69 0.75 0.05
N ILE A 21 -9.70 0.23 -0.66
CA ILE A 21 -9.67 0.13 -2.13
C ILE A 21 -9.54 1.53 -2.78
N ILE A 22 -10.35 2.48 -2.33
CA ILE A 22 -10.32 3.86 -2.84
C ILE A 22 -8.97 4.51 -2.57
N ILE A 23 -8.44 4.41 -1.35
CA ILE A 23 -7.14 5.01 -0.98
C ILE A 23 -6.02 4.40 -1.84
N ASN A 24 -5.97 3.08 -1.97
CA ASN A 24 -4.97 2.42 -2.83
C ASN A 24 -5.08 2.86 -4.30
N GLY A 25 -6.31 2.97 -4.82
CA GLY A 25 -6.56 3.49 -6.16
C GLY A 25 -6.09 4.93 -6.34
N LEU A 26 -6.33 5.80 -5.36
CA LEU A 26 -5.91 7.21 -5.40
C LEU A 26 -4.39 7.36 -5.30
N VAL A 27 -3.73 6.61 -4.42
CA VAL A 27 -2.26 6.61 -4.29
C VAL A 27 -1.62 6.12 -5.58
N PHE A 28 -2.13 5.03 -6.16
CA PHE A 28 -1.61 4.53 -7.44
C PHE A 28 -1.88 5.50 -8.59
N LEU A 29 -3.05 6.13 -8.65
CA LEU A 29 -3.33 7.18 -9.64
C LEU A 29 -2.33 8.33 -9.50
N TYR A 30 -2.00 8.73 -8.28
CA TYR A 30 -0.99 9.74 -8.02
C TYR A 30 0.40 9.29 -8.51
N GLN A 31 0.81 8.03 -8.27
CA GLN A 31 2.03 7.47 -8.85
C GLN A 31 2.07 7.60 -10.38
N GLN A 32 0.94 7.30 -11.05
CA GLN A 32 0.84 7.42 -12.52
C GLN A 32 0.87 8.87 -13.00
N ILE A 33 0.30 9.81 -12.24
CA ILE A 33 0.34 11.26 -12.56
C ILE A 33 1.77 11.80 -12.48
N LEU A 34 2.59 11.33 -11.52
CA LEU A 34 4.01 11.70 -11.45
C LEU A 34 4.76 11.30 -12.73
N GLY A 35 4.41 10.13 -13.26
CA GLY A 35 4.86 9.63 -14.55
C GLY A 35 6.37 9.36 -14.64
N PRO A 36 6.85 8.89 -15.81
CA PRO A 36 8.24 8.49 -16.01
C PRO A 36 9.18 9.68 -16.25
N GLN A 37 8.83 10.87 -15.75
CA GLN A 37 9.60 12.09 -15.98
C GLN A 37 10.96 11.99 -15.27
N PRO A 38 12.08 12.08 -16.01
CA PRO A 38 13.40 11.90 -15.43
C PRO A 38 13.83 13.11 -14.61
N ILE A 39 14.44 12.82 -13.48
CA ILE A 39 15.23 13.70 -12.62
C ILE A 39 16.68 13.26 -12.77
N PHE A 40 17.54 14.20 -13.11
CA PHE A 40 18.98 13.97 -13.20
C PHE A 40 19.64 14.32 -11.87
N THR A 41 20.42 13.38 -11.35
CA THR A 41 21.16 13.50 -10.09
C THR A 41 22.64 13.23 -10.36
N PRO A 42 23.57 13.65 -9.49
CA PRO A 42 24.98 13.31 -9.63
C PRO A 42 25.26 11.79 -9.67
N LEU A 43 24.34 10.97 -9.17
CA LEU A 43 24.47 9.52 -9.07
C LEU A 43 23.80 8.77 -10.25
N GLY A 44 23.05 9.46 -11.10
CA GLY A 44 22.32 8.86 -12.22
C GLY A 44 20.95 9.49 -12.48
N ARG A 45 20.16 8.80 -13.30
CA ARG A 45 18.78 9.19 -13.65
C ARG A 45 17.79 8.40 -12.79
N ILE A 46 16.83 9.10 -12.21
CA ILE A 46 15.67 8.52 -11.51
C ILE A 46 14.39 9.17 -12.01
N THR A 47 13.26 8.48 -12.04
CA THR A 47 11.96 9.07 -12.37
C THR A 47 11.27 9.65 -11.14
N ARG A 48 10.29 10.54 -11.34
CA ARG A 48 9.46 11.07 -10.24
C ARG A 48 8.68 9.98 -9.52
N GLU A 49 8.18 8.99 -10.26
CA GLU A 49 7.50 7.82 -9.70
C GLU A 49 8.45 7.00 -8.81
N GLU A 50 9.65 6.66 -9.32
CA GLU A 50 10.65 5.94 -8.53
C GLU A 50 11.06 6.71 -7.28
N LEU A 51 11.25 8.03 -7.39
CA LEU A 51 11.53 8.89 -6.26
C LEU A 51 10.43 8.80 -5.19
N PHE A 52 9.16 8.88 -5.60
CA PHE A 52 8.02 8.76 -4.69
C PHE A 52 7.96 7.40 -4.01
N ILE A 53 8.24 6.31 -4.75
CA ILE A 53 8.29 4.96 -4.18
C ILE A 53 9.44 4.83 -3.17
N LEU A 54 10.61 5.39 -3.45
CA LEU A 54 11.75 5.37 -2.53
C LEU A 54 11.50 6.21 -1.27
N GLN A 55 10.73 7.29 -1.37
CA GLN A 55 10.44 8.21 -0.26
C GLN A 55 9.33 7.74 0.68
N TYR A 56 8.34 7.00 0.17
CA TYR A 56 7.20 6.54 0.97
C TYR A 56 7.19 5.01 1.17
N GLY A 57 8.11 4.29 0.53
CA GLY A 57 8.31 2.86 0.68
C GLY A 57 9.19 2.53 1.88
N LEU A 58 9.03 1.32 2.41
CA LEU A 58 9.90 0.83 3.48
C LEU A 58 11.23 0.39 2.87
N ARG A 59 12.32 1.09 3.23
CA ARG A 59 13.70 0.67 2.93
C ARG A 59 14.29 -0.03 4.17
N PRO A 60 14.47 -1.36 4.17
CA PRO A 60 14.87 -2.11 5.37
C PRO A 60 16.17 -1.59 6.01
N TYR A 61 17.15 -1.22 5.17
CA TYR A 61 18.42 -0.67 5.64
C TYR A 61 18.22 0.59 6.50
N GLU A 62 17.38 1.52 6.04
CA GLU A 62 17.08 2.76 6.77
C GLU A 62 16.38 2.46 8.08
N PHE A 63 15.32 1.65 8.03
CA PHE A 63 14.48 1.36 9.17
C PHE A 63 15.27 0.66 10.29
N ILE A 64 16.13 -0.30 9.94
CA ILE A 64 16.95 -1.05 10.91
C ILE A 64 18.05 -0.17 11.51
N HIS A 65 18.73 0.64 10.69
CA HIS A 65 19.86 1.45 11.15
C HIS A 65 19.43 2.83 11.67
N SER A 66 18.14 3.15 11.60
CA SER A 66 17.60 4.48 11.94
C SER A 66 18.32 5.61 11.20
N THR A 67 18.65 5.38 9.92
CA THR A 67 19.32 6.36 9.05
C THR A 67 18.43 6.74 7.89
N ASP A 68 18.40 8.02 7.51
CA ASP A 68 17.68 8.51 6.34
C ASP A 68 18.68 8.79 5.21
N ILE A 69 18.75 7.87 4.24
CA ILE A 69 19.64 7.98 3.09
C ILE A 69 18.91 8.62 1.91
N TRP A 70 19.67 9.19 1.00
CA TRP A 70 19.07 9.81 -0.18
C TRP A 70 18.33 8.76 -1.06
N PRO A 71 17.15 9.09 -1.63
CA PRO A 71 16.37 10.29 -1.36
C PRO A 71 15.74 10.29 0.03
N GLN A 72 15.79 11.41 0.74
CA GLN A 72 15.28 11.51 2.10
C GLN A 72 13.77 11.28 2.19
N ASN A 73 13.35 10.62 3.26
CA ASN A 73 11.94 10.43 3.58
C ASN A 73 11.29 11.78 3.96
N PRO A 74 10.11 12.12 3.41
CA PRO A 74 9.41 13.36 3.74
C PRO A 74 8.70 13.29 5.09
N LEU A 75 8.57 12.09 5.65
CA LEU A 75 7.92 11.80 6.93
C LEU A 75 8.88 11.05 7.86
N PRO A 76 8.61 11.00 9.18
CA PRO A 76 9.42 10.21 10.10
C PRO A 76 9.53 8.74 9.67
N LEU A 77 10.71 8.15 9.81
CA LEU A 77 11.05 6.82 9.26
C LEU A 77 10.05 5.70 9.64
N TRP A 78 9.46 5.78 10.83
CA TRP A 78 8.48 4.80 11.30
C TRP A 78 7.18 4.81 10.49
N THR A 79 6.82 5.92 9.84
CA THR A 79 5.61 5.99 9.01
C THR A 79 5.75 5.15 7.74
N ALA A 80 6.99 4.84 7.32
CA ALA A 80 7.27 4.00 6.16
C ALA A 80 6.62 2.61 6.28
N LEU A 81 6.45 2.09 7.50
CA LEU A 81 5.71 0.84 7.76
C LEU A 81 4.26 0.89 7.28
N PHE A 82 3.64 2.07 7.32
CA PHE A 82 2.24 2.27 6.96
C PHE A 82 2.10 2.79 5.54
N THR A 83 2.92 3.76 5.13
CA THR A 83 2.85 4.33 3.79
C THR A 83 3.22 3.31 2.72
N SER A 84 4.13 2.38 3.02
CA SER A 84 4.48 1.29 2.09
C SER A 84 3.32 0.36 1.77
N MET A 85 2.33 0.23 2.68
CA MET A 85 1.16 -0.63 2.47
C MET A 85 0.27 -0.17 1.31
N PHE A 86 0.39 1.09 0.89
CA PHE A 86 -0.45 1.70 -0.14
C PHE A 86 0.27 1.88 -1.49
N LEU A 87 1.59 1.66 -1.54
CA LEU A 87 2.37 1.77 -2.76
C LEU A 87 2.27 0.51 -3.60
N HIS A 88 2.17 0.68 -4.92
CA HIS A 88 2.07 -0.44 -5.85
C HIS A 88 3.08 -0.30 -6.99
N GLY A 89 3.90 -1.33 -7.20
CA GLY A 89 4.88 -1.39 -8.29
C GLY A 89 4.32 -1.64 -9.70
N GLY A 90 3.01 -1.52 -9.91
CA GLY A 90 2.39 -1.66 -11.22
C GLY A 90 0.91 -2.04 -11.19
N ILE A 91 0.24 -1.90 -12.34
CA ILE A 91 -1.20 -2.11 -12.47
C ILE A 91 -1.63 -3.54 -12.11
N TRP A 92 -0.81 -4.55 -12.45
CA TRP A 92 -1.11 -5.94 -12.14
C TRP A 92 -0.98 -6.26 -10.65
N HIS A 93 -0.03 -5.61 -9.97
CA HIS A 93 0.12 -5.74 -8.52
C HIS A 93 -1.08 -5.11 -7.79
N LEU A 94 -1.48 -3.89 -8.20
CA LEU A 94 -2.69 -3.25 -7.67
C LEU A 94 -3.94 -4.08 -7.95
N GLY A 95 -4.15 -4.49 -9.21
CA GLY A 95 -5.32 -5.27 -9.61
C GLY A 95 -5.45 -6.58 -8.82
N GLY A 96 -4.34 -7.28 -8.61
CA GLY A 96 -4.30 -8.48 -7.76
C GLY A 96 -4.73 -8.18 -6.32
N ASN A 97 -4.09 -7.20 -5.66
CA ASN A 97 -4.40 -6.85 -4.28
C ASN A 97 -5.86 -6.40 -4.09
N MET A 98 -6.35 -5.55 -5.00
CA MET A 98 -7.72 -5.06 -4.94
C MET A 98 -8.75 -6.17 -5.21
N LEU A 99 -8.42 -7.14 -6.08
CA LEU A 99 -9.28 -8.31 -6.29
C LEU A 99 -9.42 -9.15 -5.02
N TYR A 100 -8.33 -9.43 -4.30
CA TYR A 100 -8.41 -10.16 -3.02
C TYR A 100 -9.17 -9.36 -1.97
N LEU A 101 -8.89 -8.06 -1.85
CA LEU A 101 -9.58 -7.20 -0.89
C LEU A 101 -11.08 -7.08 -1.21
N TRP A 102 -11.46 -7.07 -2.49
CA TRP A 102 -12.84 -7.05 -2.95
C TRP A 102 -13.59 -8.36 -2.68
N ILE A 103 -12.94 -9.51 -2.87
CA ILE A 103 -13.59 -10.83 -2.68
C ILE A 103 -13.70 -11.22 -1.21
N PHE A 104 -12.70 -10.87 -0.40
CA PHE A 104 -12.60 -11.36 0.98
C PHE A 104 -12.78 -10.27 2.03
N GLY A 105 -12.49 -9.00 1.70
CA GLY A 105 -12.48 -7.91 2.68
C GLY A 105 -13.84 -7.69 3.32
N ASP A 106 -14.93 -7.76 2.54
CA ASP A 106 -16.28 -7.57 3.05
C ASP A 106 -16.69 -8.63 4.08
N ASN A 107 -16.32 -9.88 3.86
CA ASN A 107 -16.56 -11.00 4.75
C ASN A 107 -15.76 -10.91 6.04
N VAL A 108 -14.47 -10.57 5.95
CA VAL A 108 -13.63 -10.40 7.14
C VAL A 108 -14.10 -9.20 7.94
N GLU A 109 -14.44 -8.09 7.27
CA GLU A 109 -14.98 -6.90 7.91
C GLU A 109 -16.33 -7.16 8.59
N GLY A 110 -17.24 -7.87 7.94
CA GLY A 110 -18.51 -8.27 8.53
C GLY A 110 -18.37 -9.20 9.73
N ALA A 111 -17.38 -10.10 9.70
CA ALA A 111 -17.12 -11.03 10.80
C ALA A 111 -16.43 -10.38 12.02
N MET A 112 -15.54 -9.40 11.79
CA MET A 112 -14.75 -8.76 12.85
C MET A 112 -15.36 -7.46 13.36
N GLY A 113 -16.14 -6.76 12.52
CA GLY A 113 -16.51 -5.36 12.69
C GLY A 113 -15.42 -4.41 12.19
N HIS A 114 -15.84 -3.23 11.72
CA HIS A 114 -15.02 -2.23 11.03
C HIS A 114 -13.68 -1.93 11.71
N LEU A 115 -13.70 -1.54 13.00
CA LEU A 115 -12.49 -1.13 13.73
C LEU A 115 -11.49 -2.29 13.90
N ARG A 116 -11.99 -3.49 14.25
CA ARG A 116 -11.14 -4.67 14.46
C ARG A 116 -10.53 -5.13 13.15
N PHE A 117 -11.27 -5.05 12.05
CA PHE A 117 -10.75 -5.32 10.72
C PHE A 117 -9.66 -4.31 10.31
N LEU A 118 -9.85 -3.01 10.57
CA LEU A 118 -8.82 -2.01 10.27
C LEU A 118 -7.52 -2.27 11.07
N ILE A 119 -7.63 -2.53 12.38
CA ILE A 119 -6.46 -2.85 13.22
C ILE A 119 -5.79 -4.12 12.70
N PHE A 120 -6.56 -5.16 12.39
CA PHE A 120 -6.06 -6.40 11.82
C PHE A 120 -5.29 -6.16 10.51
N TYR A 121 -5.85 -5.37 9.58
CA TYR A 121 -5.21 -5.00 8.33
C TYR A 121 -3.86 -4.32 8.57
N LEU A 122 -3.81 -3.32 9.46
CA LEU A 122 -2.57 -2.60 9.78
C LEU A 122 -1.52 -3.51 10.45
N VAL A 123 -1.93 -4.36 11.40
CA VAL A 123 -0.99 -5.29 12.05
C VAL A 123 -0.41 -6.29 11.05
N CYS A 124 -1.25 -6.88 10.19
CA CYS A 124 -0.79 -7.79 9.16
C CYS A 124 0.16 -7.10 8.16
N GLY A 125 -0.17 -5.88 7.73
CA GLY A 125 0.70 -5.09 6.86
C GLY A 125 2.06 -4.81 7.49
N THR A 126 2.09 -4.45 8.78
CA THR A 126 3.36 -4.21 9.49
C THR A 126 4.18 -5.48 9.62
N ILE A 127 3.56 -6.62 9.95
CA ILE A 127 4.26 -7.91 10.03
C ILE A 127 4.85 -8.28 8.67
N ALA A 128 4.06 -8.16 7.59
CA ALA A 128 4.52 -8.43 6.24
C ALA A 128 5.74 -7.57 5.89
N ALA A 129 5.66 -6.27 6.16
CA ALA A 129 6.73 -5.30 5.89
C ALA A 129 8.02 -5.58 6.67
N LEU A 130 7.92 -6.18 7.86
CA LEU A 130 9.08 -6.58 8.67
C LEU A 130 9.64 -7.96 8.30
N SER A 131 8.95 -8.73 7.45
CA SER A 131 9.29 -10.13 7.11
C SER A 131 9.81 -10.34 5.69
N GLN A 132 9.91 -9.27 4.90
CA GLN A 132 10.29 -9.27 3.49
C GLN A 132 11.80 -9.32 3.25
#